data_AF-A0A3D8P6E4-F1
#
_entry.id   AF-A0A3D8P6E4-F1
#
_cell.length_a   1.000
_cell.length_b   1.000
_cell.length_c   1.000
_cell.angle_alpha   90.00
_cell.angle_beta   90.00
_cell.angle_gamma   90.00
#
_symmetry.space_group_name_H-M   'P 1'
#
loop_
_entity.id
_entity.type
_entity.pdbx_description
1 polymer ?
#
loop_
_entity_poly.entity_id
_entity_poly.type
_entity_poly.pdbx_seq_one_letter_code
_entity_poly.pdbx_strand_id
1 'polypeptide(L)' 'MLTAEERETIIRWSEAKDEELSIYTASPKVFRWLVKLGLQPKYVVPDKDGNPVAWEFELPSTKGAWRLVRSALNKVFTR' A
#
# COMPACT_ATOMS: atom_id res chain seq x y z
N MET A 1 17.33 7.11 -1.49
CA MET A 1 17.56 5.65 -1.64
C MET A 1 16.95 5.01 -0.40
N LEU A 2 15.95 4.16 -0.57
CA LEU A 2 15.24 3.53 0.55
C LEU A 2 16.13 2.50 1.24
N THR A 3 16.07 2.45 2.58
CA THR A 3 16.69 1.39 3.39
C THR A 3 16.06 0.02 3.07
N ALA A 4 16.68 -1.07 3.53
CA ALA A 4 16.14 -2.41 3.31
C ALA A 4 14.72 -2.56 3.92
N GLU A 5 14.51 -1.99 5.10
CA GLU A 5 13.21 -1.98 5.81
C GLU A 5 12.17 -1.13 5.07
N GLU A 6 12.58 -0.02 4.47
CA GLU A 6 11.70 0.83 3.65
C GLU A 6 11.34 0.22 2.28
N ARG A 7 11.99 -0.88 1.87
CA ARG A 7 11.65 -1.59 0.60
C ARG A 7 10.52 -2.59 0.77
N GLU A 8 10.02 -2.77 1.98
CA GLU A 8 8.99 -3.76 2.27
C GLU A 8 7.58 -3.26 1.93
N THR A 9 6.62 -4.18 1.92
CA THR A 9 5.20 -3.83 1.95
C THR A 9 4.70 -4.05 3.36
N ILE A 10 4.29 -2.97 4.01
CA ILE A 10 3.85 -2.95 5.41
C ILE A 10 2.36 -2.67 5.42
N ILE A 11 1.61 -3.53 6.10
CA ILE A 11 0.17 -3.36 6.31
C ILE A 11 -0.02 -3.08 7.80
N ARG A 12 -0.64 -1.93 8.11
CA ARG A 12 -0.91 -1.51 9.48
C ARG A 12 -2.41 -1.36 9.67
N TRP A 13 -2.88 -1.81 10.82
CA TRP A 13 -4.25 -1.60 11.25
C TRP A 13 -4.22 -0.65 12.45
N SER A 14 -4.93 0.48 12.34
CA SER A 14 -5.07 1.45 13.42
C SER A 14 -6.41 1.24 14.13
N GLU A 15 -6.35 0.99 15.44
CA GLU A 15 -7.53 1.03 16.32
C GLU A 15 -7.96 2.46 16.66
N ALA A 16 -7.08 3.44 16.42
CA ALA A 16 -7.34 4.84 16.75
C ALA A 16 -7.94 5.57 15.55
N LYS A 17 -9.19 6.04 15.74
CA LYS A 17 -10.09 6.69 14.77
C LYS A 17 -10.56 5.76 13.64
N ASP A 18 -11.83 5.38 13.74
CA ASP A 18 -12.66 4.81 12.66
C ASP A 18 -12.19 3.51 12.00
N GLU A 19 -11.32 2.73 12.66
CA GLU A 19 -10.76 1.47 12.12
C GLU A 19 -10.18 1.67 10.72
N GLU A 20 -8.98 2.24 10.61
CA GLU A 20 -8.34 2.48 9.30
C GLU A 20 -7.24 1.47 9.01
N LEU A 21 -7.24 1.00 7.76
CA LEU A 21 -6.20 0.14 7.19
C LEU A 21 -5.23 1.02 6.40
N SER A 22 -3.97 1.09 6.84
CA SER A 22 -2.88 1.72 6.09
C SER A 22 -2.03 0.66 5.39
N ILE A 23 -1.68 0.93 4.14
CA ILE A 23 -0.75 0.11 3.35
C ILE A 23 0.36 1.00 2.84
N TYR A 24 1.56 0.75 3.31
CA TYR A 24 2.77 1.27 2.73
C TYR A 24 3.38 0.21 1.81
N THR A 25 3.76 0.59 0.59
CA THR A 25 4.48 -0.31 -0.31
C THR A 25 5.54 0.42 -1.12
N ALA A 26 6.75 -0.13 -1.15
CA ALA A 26 7.78 0.23 -2.13
C ALA A 26 7.76 -0.69 -3.36
N SER A 27 6.84 -1.67 -3.43
CA SER A 27 6.74 -2.60 -4.56
C SER A 27 5.92 -1.99 -5.70
N PRO A 28 6.51 -1.73 -6.88
CA PRO A 28 5.77 -1.18 -8.02
C PRO A 28 4.67 -2.14 -8.50
N LYS A 29 4.82 -3.45 -8.27
CA LYS A 29 3.81 -4.45 -8.63
C LYS A 29 2.57 -4.34 -7.73
N VAL A 30 2.76 -4.19 -6.42
CA VAL A 30 1.65 -4.01 -5.47
C VAL A 30 0.93 -2.69 -5.76
N PHE A 31 1.68 -1.60 -5.91
CA PHE A 31 1.16 -0.28 -6.27
C PHE A 31 0.24 -0.35 -7.51
N ARG A 32 0.72 -0.93 -8.62
CA ARG A 32 -0.06 -1.03 -9.86
C ARG A 32 -1.36 -1.82 -9.67
N TRP A 33 -1.37 -2.86 -8.85
CA TRP A 33 -2.58 -3.63 -8.58
C TRP A 33 -3.59 -2.87 -7.71
N LEU A 34 -3.13 -2.15 -6.68
CA LEU A 34 -3.99 -1.32 -5.85
C LEU A 34 -4.66 -0.21 -6.69
N VAL A 35 -3.89 0.46 -7.55
CA VAL A 35 -4.41 1.47 -8.50
C VAL A 35 -5.41 0.86 -9.48
N LYS A 36 -5.12 -0.33 -10.03
CA LYS A 36 -6.03 -1.05 -10.93
C LYS A 36 -7.36 -1.43 -10.26
N LEU A 37 -7.36 -1.59 -8.94
CA LEU A 37 -8.56 -1.84 -8.14
C LEU A 37 -9.31 -0.54 -7.75
N GLY A 38 -8.86 0.61 -8.26
CA GLY A 38 -9.50 1.91 -8.04
C GLY A 38 -9.02 2.65 -6.80
N LEU A 39 -7.98 2.17 -6.12
CA LEU A 39 -7.43 2.84 -4.94
C LEU A 39 -6.45 3.94 -5.36
N GLN A 40 -6.46 5.05 -4.64
CA GLN A 40 -5.51 6.14 -4.83
C GLN A 40 -4.60 6.25 -3.61
N PRO A 41 -3.29 6.47 -3.81
CA PRO A 41 -2.38 6.70 -2.69
C PRO A 41 -2.72 8.03 -2.03
N LYS A 42 -2.71 8.05 -0.70
CA LYS A 42 -2.82 9.28 0.08
C LYS A 42 -1.48 10.02 0.10
N TYR A 43 -0.37 9.28 0.20
CA TYR A 43 0.98 9.83 0.18
C TYR A 43 1.88 9.10 -0.82
N VAL A 44 2.77 9.87 -1.45
CA VAL A 44 3.80 9.37 -2.35
C VAL A 44 5.14 9.79 -1.79
N VAL A 45 6.03 8.82 -1.59
CA VAL A 45 7.39 9.06 -1.08
C VAL A 45 8.34 9.16 -2.26
N PRO A 46 8.96 10.33 -2.51
CA PRO A 46 9.95 10.50 -3.56
C PRO A 46 11.34 10.07 -3.10
N ASP A 47 12.23 9.75 -4.06
CA ASP A 47 13.66 9.67 -3.82
C ASP A 47 14.33 11.05 -3.87
N LYS A 48 15.67 11.06 -3.86
CA LYS A 48 16.48 12.29 -3.88
C LYS A 48 16.34 13.08 -5.19
N ASP A 49 15.91 12.43 -6.25
CA ASP A 49 15.74 13.00 -7.59
C ASP A 49 14.25 13.35 -7.87
N GLY A 50 13.37 13.12 -6.90
CA GLY A 50 11.93 13.39 -7.00
C GLY A 50 11.12 12.25 -7.60
N ASN A 51 11.71 11.10 -7.89
CA ASN A 51 10.98 9.96 -8.46
C ASN A 51 10.20 9.22 -7.38
N PRO A 52 8.95 8.78 -7.64
CA PRO A 52 8.16 8.05 -6.67
C PRO A 52 8.75 6.66 -6.42
N VAL A 53 9.09 6.36 -5.15
CA VAL A 53 9.70 5.09 -4.74
C VAL A 53 8.87 4.29 -3.76
N ALA A 54 7.93 4.93 -3.06
CA ALA A 54 6.94 4.23 -2.24
C ALA A 54 5.61 4.99 -2.20
N TRP A 55 4.56 4.28 -1.82
CA TRP A 55 3.19 4.77 -1.80
C TRP A 55 2.49 4.31 -0.52
N GLU A 56 1.73 5.22 0.08
CA GLU A 56 0.88 4.94 1.22
C GLU A 56 -0.59 5.09 0.83
N PHE A 57 -1.39 4.10 1.17
CA PHE A 57 -2.84 4.07 0.98
C PHE A 57 -3.51 4.02 2.33
N GLU A 58 -4.57 4.82 2.51
CA GLU A 58 -5.47 4.71 3.64
C GLU A 58 -6.84 4.25 3.15
N LEU A 59 -7.40 3.28 3.86
CA LEU A 59 -8.65 2.63 3.51
C LEU A 59 -9.50 2.48 4.77
N PRO A 60 -10.82 2.63 4.69
CA PRO A 60 -11.69 2.25 5.80
C PRO A 60 -11.56 0.74 6.03
N SER A 61 -11.49 0.26 7.28
CA SER A 61 -11.34 -1.17 7.64
C SER A 61 -12.64 -1.95 7.47
N THR A 62 -13.30 -1.76 6.33
CA THR A 62 -14.43 -2.57 5.91
C THR A 62 -13.96 -3.92 5.37
N LYS A 63 -14.83 -4.93 5.44
CA LYS A 63 -14.59 -6.23 4.76
C LYS A 63 -14.30 -6.06 3.27
N GLY A 64 -14.91 -5.05 2.63
CA GLY A 64 -14.70 -4.71 1.22
C GLY A 64 -13.27 -4.26 0.94
N ALA A 65 -12.76 -3.32 1.73
CA ALA A 65 -11.38 -2.83 1.61
C ALA A 65 -10.37 -3.95 1.83
N TRP A 66 -10.52 -4.74 2.89
CA TRP A 66 -9.67 -5.90 3.16
C TRP A 66 -9.64 -6.91 2.02
N ARG A 67 -10.79 -7.15 1.37
CA ARG A 67 -10.88 -8.03 0.20
C ARG A 67 -10.09 -7.49 -0.99
N LEU A 68 -10.17 -6.18 -1.27
CA LEU A 68 -9.40 -5.54 -2.34
C LEU A 68 -7.90 -5.67 -2.09
N VAL A 69 -7.47 -5.37 -0.87
CA VAL A 69 -6.07 -5.44 -0.45
C VAL A 69 -5.53 -6.85 -0.56
N ARG A 70 -6.25 -7.83 0.02
CA ARG A 70 -5.88 -9.24 -0.09
C ARG A 70 -5.81 -9.71 -1.55
N SER A 71 -6.75 -9.27 -2.39
CA SER A 71 -6.74 -9.59 -3.82
C SER A 71 -5.49 -9.03 -4.52
N ALA A 72 -5.11 -7.77 -4.24
CA ALA A 72 -3.91 -7.17 -4.80
C ALA A 72 -2.63 -7.93 -4.38
N LEU A 73 -2.51 -8.22 -3.09
CA LEU A 73 -1.34 -8.90 -2.52
C LEU A 73 -1.23 -10.34 -3.03
N ASN A 74 -2.33 -11.08 -3.11
CA ASN A 74 -2.31 -12.44 -3.66
C ASN A 74 -1.83 -12.47 -5.12
N LYS A 75 -2.19 -11.46 -5.94
CA LYS A 75 -1.68 -11.38 -7.33
C LYS A 75 -0.18 -11.14 -7.43
N VAL A 76 0.47 -10.73 -6.33
CA VAL A 76 1.92 -10.46 -6.29
C VAL A 76 2.69 -11.55 -5.57
N PHE A 77 2.15 -12.08 -4.47
CA PHE A 77 2.88 -12.97 -3.55
C PHE A 77 2.46 -14.44 -3.62
N THR A 78 1.30 -14.78 -4.20
CA THR A 78 0.93 -16.19 -4.41
C THR A 78 1.52 -16.67 -5.73
N ARG A 79 2.47 -17.62 -5.65
CA ARG A 79 3.00 -18.38 -6.80
C ARG A 79 2.19 -19.65 -7.01
#